data_AF-A0A1F1GMU2-F1
#
_entry.id   AF-A0A1F1GMU2-F1
#
_cell.length_a   1.000
_cell.length_b   1.000
_cell.length_c   1.000
_cell.angle_alpha   90.00
_cell.angle_beta   90.00
_cell.angle_gamma   90.00
#
_symmetry.space_group_name_H-M   'P 1'
#
loop_
_entity.id
_entity.type
_entity.pdbx_description
1 polymer ?
#
loop_
_entity_poly.entity_id
_entity_poly.type
_entity_poly.pdbx_seq_one_letter_code
_entity_poly.pdbx_strand_id
1 'polypeptide(L)'
;MIQQPDHLGPAGLELWESITDVFSFQDEPGKVALLERAARTADTIAALEAEASTQSLLAKGSMGQAVVNPLVAEARSQTSLLDKLLKSLGLPETEEEQLERAQRRSRAGRTAARARWGARS
;
A
#
# COMPACT_ATOMS: atom_id res chain seq x y z
N MET A 1 -22.18 -11.08 4.15
CA MET A 1 -21.52 -9.76 4.30
C MET A 1 -20.75 -9.74 5.59
N ILE A 2 -19.48 -9.33 5.55
CA ILE A 2 -18.70 -9.01 6.75
C ILE A 2 -19.21 -7.68 7.34
N GLN A 3 -19.09 -7.50 8.66
CA GLN A 3 -19.50 -6.25 9.30
C GLN A 3 -18.39 -5.22 9.15
N GLN A 4 -18.77 -4.01 8.75
CA GLN A 4 -17.86 -2.87 8.70
C GLN A 4 -17.43 -2.48 10.13
N PRO A 5 -16.15 -2.18 10.37
CA PRO A 5 -15.68 -1.70 11.65
C PRO A 5 -16.29 -0.35 12.03
N ASP A 6 -16.56 -0.18 13.33
CA ASP A 6 -17.01 1.10 13.85
C ASP A 6 -15.91 2.16 13.80
N HIS A 7 -16.34 3.41 13.64
CA HIS A 7 -15.51 4.61 13.74
C HIS A 7 -14.34 4.69 12.74
N LEU A 8 -14.53 4.19 11.51
CA LEU A 8 -13.62 4.50 10.42
C LEU A 8 -13.79 5.96 9.98
N GLY A 9 -12.68 6.61 9.69
CA GLY A 9 -12.66 7.90 9.02
C GLY A 9 -12.90 7.74 7.51
N PRO A 10 -12.90 8.85 6.75
CA PRO A 10 -13.21 8.83 5.32
C PRO A 10 -12.26 7.95 4.49
N ALA A 11 -10.95 8.03 4.75
CA ALA A 11 -9.95 7.29 3.98
C ALA A 11 -10.00 5.79 4.28
N GLY A 12 -10.22 5.42 5.54
CA GLY A 12 -10.40 4.04 5.95
C GLY A 12 -11.69 3.44 5.42
N LEU A 13 -12.78 4.21 5.41
CA LEU A 13 -14.07 3.79 4.85
C LEU A 13 -13.96 3.52 3.33
N GLU A 14 -13.37 4.46 2.58
CA GLU A 14 -13.16 4.31 1.14
C GLU A 14 -12.31 3.06 0.82
N LEU A 15 -11.24 2.82 1.58
CA LEU A 15 -10.42 1.62 1.41
C LEU A 15 -11.20 0.34 1.73
N TRP A 16 -12.00 0.34 2.80
CA TRP A 16 -12.81 -0.81 3.19
C TRP A 16 -13.82 -1.14 2.10
N GLU A 17 -14.63 -0.17 1.69
CA GLU A 17 -15.68 -0.32 0.68
C GLU A 17 -15.09 -0.78 -0.65
N SER A 18 -14.07 -0.10 -1.17
CA SER A 18 -13.44 -0.43 -2.46
C SER A 18 -12.90 -1.87 -2.53
N ILE A 19 -12.40 -2.40 -1.42
CA ILE A 19 -11.92 -3.78 -1.35
C ILE A 19 -13.09 -4.77 -1.18
N THR A 20 -14.06 -4.48 -0.30
CA THR A 20 -15.18 -5.38 -0.03
C THR A 20 -16.23 -5.43 -1.13
N ASP A 21 -16.29 -4.41 -1.99
CA ASP A 21 -17.15 -4.38 -3.18
C ASP A 21 -16.66 -5.36 -4.26
N VAL A 22 -15.35 -5.63 -4.29
CA VAL A 22 -14.73 -6.51 -5.28
C VAL A 22 -14.50 -7.92 -4.73
N PHE A 23 -14.13 -8.04 -3.45
CA PHE A 23 -13.71 -9.30 -2.83
C PHE A 23 -14.60 -9.70 -1.66
N SER A 24 -14.95 -11.00 -1.59
CA SER A 24 -15.69 -11.57 -0.45
C SER A 24 -14.73 -12.16 0.58
N PHE A 25 -14.93 -11.82 1.85
CA PHE A 25 -14.11 -12.30 3.00
C PHE A 25 -14.93 -13.10 4.01
N GLN A 26 -16.10 -13.63 3.65
CA GLN A 26 -17.05 -14.25 4.60
C GLN A 26 -16.41 -15.36 5.46
N ASP A 27 -15.48 -16.12 4.90
CA ASP A 27 -14.83 -17.25 5.58
C ASP A 27 -13.35 -16.97 5.91
N GLU A 28 -12.94 -15.70 5.89
CA GLU A 28 -11.55 -15.29 6.06
C GLU A 28 -11.36 -14.28 7.22
N PRO A 29 -11.70 -14.63 8.47
CA PRO A 29 -11.68 -13.69 9.60
C PRO A 29 -10.30 -13.06 9.85
N GLY A 30 -9.21 -13.78 9.56
CA GLY A 30 -7.86 -13.22 9.64
C GLY A 30 -7.61 -12.10 8.64
N LYS A 31 -8.16 -12.20 7.43
CA LYS A 31 -8.05 -11.14 6.42
C LYS A 31 -8.99 -9.97 6.73
N VAL A 32 -10.16 -10.23 7.30
CA VAL A 32 -11.04 -9.17 7.82
C VAL A 32 -10.31 -8.32 8.86
N ALA A 33 -9.61 -8.94 9.81
CA ALA A 33 -8.82 -8.21 10.81
C ALA A 33 -7.66 -7.41 10.20
N LEU A 34 -7.00 -7.95 9.16
CA LEU A 34 -5.96 -7.22 8.42
C LEU A 34 -6.53 -6.03 7.66
N LEU A 35 -7.67 -6.20 7.01
CA LEU A 35 -8.35 -5.14 6.26
C LEU A 35 -8.82 -4.03 7.20
N GLU A 36 -9.39 -4.37 8.35
CA GLU A 36 -9.75 -3.39 9.38
C GLU A 36 -8.51 -2.59 9.82
N ARG A 37 -7.39 -3.29 10.09
CA ARG A 37 -6.15 -2.61 10.48
C ARG A 37 -5.63 -1.70 9.36
N ALA A 38 -5.73 -2.13 8.11
CA ALA A 38 -5.35 -1.33 6.94
C ALA A 38 -6.21 -0.06 6.83
N ALA A 39 -7.53 -0.18 6.97
CA ALA A 39 -8.47 0.95 6.95
C ALA A 39 -8.12 1.99 8.04
N ARG A 40 -7.90 1.55 9.28
CA ARG A 40 -7.48 2.46 10.37
C ARG A 40 -6.11 3.10 10.12
N THR A 41 -5.18 2.39 9.48
CA THR A 41 -3.88 2.95 9.07
C THR A 41 -4.06 4.00 7.97
N ALA A 42 -4.98 3.80 7.02
CA ALA A 42 -5.29 4.81 6.00
C ALA A 42 -5.84 6.10 6.62
N ASP A 43 -6.74 6.00 7.60
CA ASP A 43 -7.21 7.18 8.36
C ASP A 43 -6.07 7.90 9.09
N THR A 44 -5.14 7.14 9.67
CA THR A 44 -3.97 7.70 10.36
C THR A 44 -3.08 8.46 9.39
N ILE A 45 -2.82 7.91 8.19
CA ILE A 45 -2.06 8.58 7.14
C ILE A 45 -2.74 9.89 6.73
N ALA A 46 -4.05 9.85 6.47
CA ALA A 46 -4.81 11.03 6.07
C ALA A 46 -4.74 12.15 7.12
N ALA A 47 -4.83 11.79 8.42
CA ALA A 47 -4.68 12.76 9.50
C ALA A 47 -3.27 13.38 9.56
N LEU A 48 -2.22 12.54 9.44
CA LEU A 48 -0.83 13.00 9.43
C LEU A 48 -0.53 13.91 8.24
N GLU A 49 -1.02 13.57 7.05
CA GLU A 49 -0.83 14.36 5.83
C GLU A 49 -1.60 15.68 5.89
N ALA A 50 -2.82 15.68 6.41
CA ALA A 50 -3.60 16.88 6.64
C ALA A 50 -2.88 17.83 7.61
N GLU A 51 -2.36 17.32 8.73
CA GLU A 51 -1.60 18.13 9.68
C GLU A 51 -0.29 18.65 9.06
N ALA A 52 0.47 17.77 8.40
CA ALA A 52 1.75 18.11 7.76
C ALA A 52 1.58 19.18 6.67
N SER A 53 0.44 19.20 5.96
CA SER A 53 0.15 20.19 4.92
C SER A 53 0.13 21.64 5.41
N THR A 54 -0.11 21.83 6.72
CA THR A 54 -0.16 23.15 7.36
C THR A 54 1.16 23.58 8.00
N GLN A 55 2.16 22.69 8.01
CA GLN A 55 3.44 22.91 8.69
C GLN A 55 4.60 23.00 7.69
N SER A 56 5.73 23.53 8.16
CA SER A 56 6.99 23.45 7.41
C SER A 56 7.43 21.98 7.27
N LEU A 57 7.89 21.61 6.07
CA LEU A 57 8.52 20.30 5.81
C LEU A 57 9.83 20.12 6.60
N LEU A 58 10.41 21.22 7.07
CA LEU A 58 11.60 21.26 7.91
C LEU A 58 11.24 21.71 9.33
N ALA A 59 11.72 20.97 10.33
CA ALA A 59 11.65 21.31 11.75
C ALA A 59 13.06 21.62 12.29
N LYS A 60 13.14 22.33 13.41
CA LYS A 60 14.40 22.59 14.10
C LYS A 60 14.79 21.34 14.91
N GLY A 61 15.91 20.72 14.54
CA GLY A 61 16.50 19.61 15.27
C GLY A 61 17.09 20.04 16.60
N SER A 62 17.38 19.07 17.47
CA SER A 62 17.88 19.30 18.83
C SER A 62 19.20 20.07 18.90
N MET A 63 20.02 20.07 17.84
CA MET A 63 21.28 20.83 17.74
C MET A 63 21.12 22.09 16.87
N GLY A 64 19.89 22.49 16.56
CA GLY A 64 19.58 23.68 15.77
C GLY A 64 19.62 23.49 14.25
N GLN A 65 19.95 22.29 13.76
CA GLN A 65 19.94 21.96 12.32
C GLN A 65 18.52 21.80 11.78
N ALA A 66 18.29 22.08 10.49
CA ALA A 66 17.03 21.75 9.85
C ALA A 66 16.93 20.23 9.62
N VAL A 67 15.88 19.61 10.15
CA VAL A 67 15.57 18.19 9.96
C VAL A 67 14.20 18.04 9.30
N VAL A 68 13.93 16.90 8.66
CA VAL A 68 12.59 16.59 8.14
C VAL A 68 11.59 16.63 9.29
N ASN A 69 10.43 17.25 9.07
CA ASN A 69 9.36 17.29 10.06
C ASN A 69 8.97 15.86 10.48
N PRO A 70 8.92 15.54 11.79
CA PRO A 70 8.54 14.22 12.28
C PRO A 70 7.23 13.68 11.70
N LEU A 71 6.24 14.53 11.41
CA LEU A 71 4.98 14.11 10.78
C LEU A 71 5.20 13.49 9.39
N VAL A 72 6.14 14.04 8.61
CA VAL A 72 6.50 13.51 7.29
C VAL A 72 7.18 12.15 7.41
N ALA A 73 8.03 11.99 8.43
CA ALA A 73 8.68 10.70 8.69
C ALA A 73 7.68 9.64 9.14
N GLU A 74 6.74 10.01 10.02
CA GLU A 74 5.68 9.12 10.50
C GLU A 74 4.71 8.73 9.39
N ALA A 75 4.27 9.68 8.56
CA ALA A 75 3.40 9.39 7.41
C ALA A 75 4.04 8.33 6.49
N ARG A 76 5.34 8.47 6.17
CA ARG A 76 6.08 7.45 5.37
C ARG A 76 6.13 6.07 6.04
N SER A 77 6.28 6.03 7.36
CA SER A 77 6.26 4.79 8.14
C SER A 77 4.89 4.12 8.05
N GLN A 78 3.82 4.89 8.24
CA GLN A 78 2.44 4.41 8.13
C GLN A 78 2.11 3.96 6.70
N THR A 79 2.54 4.67 5.65
CA THR A 79 2.40 4.23 4.26
C THR A 79 3.08 2.88 4.02
N SER A 80 4.28 2.70 4.59
CA SER A 80 5.02 1.43 4.48
C SER A 80 4.32 0.29 5.24
N LEU A 81 3.65 0.59 6.35
CA LEU A 81 2.83 -0.37 7.09
C LEU A 81 1.57 -0.73 6.29
N LEU A 82 0.90 0.24 5.70
CA LEU A 82 -0.28 0.03 4.86
C LEU A 82 0.05 -0.89 3.68
N ASP A 83 1.14 -0.62 2.95
CA ASP A 83 1.60 -1.47 1.85
C ASP A 83 1.83 -2.93 2.30
N LYS A 84 2.43 -3.13 3.48
CA LYS A 84 2.63 -4.47 4.04
C LYS A 84 1.30 -5.15 4.37
N LEU A 85 0.36 -4.44 5.01
CA LEU A 85 -0.95 -4.98 5.36
C LEU A 85 -1.74 -5.38 4.10
N LEU A 86 -1.75 -4.54 3.08
CA LEU A 86 -2.42 -4.80 1.81
C LEU A 86 -1.80 -6.02 1.09
N LYS A 87 -0.48 -6.14 1.07
CA LYS A 87 0.20 -7.34 0.54
C LYS A 87 -0.13 -8.59 1.34
N SER A 88 -0.24 -8.49 2.67
CA SER A 88 -0.61 -9.61 3.54
C SER A 88 -2.05 -10.10 3.35
N LEU A 89 -2.94 -9.31 2.76
CA LEU A 89 -4.27 -9.80 2.35
C LEU A 89 -4.16 -10.85 1.24
N GLY A 90 -3.11 -10.81 0.42
CA GLY A 90 -2.93 -11.79 -0.67
C GLY A 90 -4.12 -11.83 -1.62
N LEU A 91 -4.68 -10.66 -1.94
CA LEU A 91 -5.82 -10.54 -2.85
C LEU A 91 -5.44 -11.08 -4.24
N PRO A 92 -6.36 -11.78 -4.92
CA PRO A 92 -6.08 -12.31 -6.24
C PRO A 92 -5.87 -11.17 -7.23
N GLU A 93 -4.93 -11.35 -8.15
CA GLU A 93 -4.69 -10.40 -9.23
C GLU A 93 -5.87 -10.38 -10.21
N THR A 94 -6.18 -9.20 -10.71
CA THR A 94 -7.06 -9.04 -11.87
C THR A 94 -6.48 -9.73 -13.10
N GLU A 95 -7.34 -10.07 -14.06
CA GLU A 95 -6.90 -10.69 -15.32
C GLU A 95 -5.88 -9.81 -16.06
N GLU A 96 -6.05 -8.49 -16.01
CA GLU A 96 -5.14 -7.52 -16.61
C GLU A 96 -3.75 -7.56 -15.96
N GLU A 97 -3.68 -7.58 -14.63
CA GLU A 97 -2.42 -7.72 -13.87
C GLU A 97 -1.71 -9.05 -14.17
N GLN A 98 -2.49 -10.15 -14.27
CA GLN A 98 -1.95 -11.45 -14.64
C GLN A 98 -1.34 -11.44 -16.05
N LEU A 99 -2.04 -10.82 -17.01
CA LEU A 99 -1.57 -10.67 -18.39
C LEU A 99 -0.31 -9.83 -18.46
N GLU A 100 -0.26 -8.68 -17.77
CA GLU A 100 0.94 -7.85 -17.70
C GLU A 100 2.14 -8.61 -17.12
N ARG A 101 1.94 -9.33 -16.01
CA ARG A 101 2.99 -10.12 -15.38
C ARG A 101 3.50 -11.22 -16.31
N ALA A 102 2.62 -11.89 -17.04
CA ALA A 102 3.01 -12.88 -18.05
C ALA A 102 3.84 -12.25 -19.19
N GLN A 103 3.43 -11.07 -19.67
CA GLN A 103 4.17 -10.33 -20.71
C GLN A 103 5.55 -9.88 -20.22
N ARG A 104 5.66 -9.35 -19.00
CA ARG A 104 6.96 -8.94 -18.40
C ARG A 104 7.91 -10.13 -18.29
N ARG A 105 7.43 -11.29 -17.82
CA ARG A 105 8.22 -12.54 -17.76
C ARG A 105 8.68 -12.99 -19.15
N SER A 106 7.78 -12.96 -20.15
CA SER A 106 8.11 -13.29 -21.54
C SER A 106 9.19 -12.37 -22.11
N ARG A 107 9.07 -11.05 -21.90
CA ARG A 107 10.07 -10.06 -22.32
C ARG A 107 11.43 -10.32 -21.67
N ALA A 108 11.48 -10.55 -20.36
CA ALA A 108 12.70 -10.88 -19.64
C ALA A 108 13.35 -12.18 -20.15
N GLY A 109 12.55 -13.23 -20.39
CA GLY A 109 13.02 -14.49 -20.97
C GLY A 109 13.59 -14.33 -22.37
N ARG A 110 12.96 -13.53 -23.23
CA ARG A 110 13.46 -13.20 -24.59
C ARG A 110 14.77 -12.40 -24.52
N THR A 111 14.89 -11.44 -23.62
CA THR A 111 16.15 -10.69 -23.40
C THR A 111 17.26 -11.61 -22.93
N ALA A 112 17.01 -12.47 -21.94
CA ALA A 112 17.99 -13.44 -21.44
C ALA A 112 18.38 -14.47 -22.52
N ALA A 113 17.44 -14.96 -23.32
CA ALA A 113 17.73 -15.86 -24.43
C ALA A 113 18.57 -15.17 -25.52
N ARG A 114 18.24 -13.92 -25.89
CA ARG A 114 19.04 -13.12 -26.84
C ARG A 114 20.46 -12.87 -26.31
N ALA A 115 20.62 -12.58 -25.02
CA ALA A 115 21.95 -12.44 -24.42
C ALA A 115 22.74 -13.76 -24.45
N ARG A 116 22.09 -14.91 -24.26
CA ARG A 116 22.73 -16.24 -24.22
C ARG A 116 23.06 -16.84 -25.60
N TRP A 117 22.25 -16.55 -26.62
CA TRP A 117 22.36 -17.14 -27.96
C TRP A 117 22.85 -16.14 -29.02
N GLY A 118 22.68 -14.83 -28.81
CA GLY A 118 23.19 -13.77 -29.68
C GLY A 118 24.67 -13.43 -29.47
N ALA A 119 25.29 -13.91 -28.39
CA ALA A 119 26.73 -13.79 -28.14
C ALA A 119 27.58 -14.92 -28.78
N ARG A 120 26.96 -15.77 -29.63
CA ARG A 120 27.60 -16.91 -30.32
C ARG A 120 27.55 -16.83 -31.86
N SER A 121 27.34 -15.64 -32.41
CA SER A 121 27.47 -15.37 -33.85
C SER A 121 28.64 -14.44 -34.12
#